data_AF-A0A7W0UZ49-F1
#
_entry.id   AF-A0A7W0UZ49-F1
#
_cell.length_a   1.000
_cell.length_b   1.000
_cell.length_c   1.000
_cell.angle_alpha   90.00
_cell.angle_beta   90.00
_cell.angle_gamma   90.00
#
_symmetry.space_group_name_H-M   'P 1'
#
loop_
_entity.id
_entity.type
_entity.pdbx_description
1 polymer ?
#
loop_
_entity_poly.entity_id
_entity_poly.type
_entity_poly.pdbx_seq_one_letter_code
_entity_poly.pdbx_strand_id
1 'polypeptide(L)' 'GDKFVEYERAGVKEYWLLDYERESAEFYELGSDGRYRTAQLDADGVYESKVVPGFRLRVAWLWQSPPPSLEALRELKLIP' A
#
# COMPACT_ATOMS: atom_id res chain seq x y z
N GLY A 1 5.55 -4.02 -15.96
CA GLY A 1 6.97 -3.74 -16.22
C GLY A 1 7.81 -4.92 -15.76
N ASP A 2 9.06 -5.02 -16.21
CA ASP A 2 9.91 -6.20 -15.95
C ASP A 2 10.07 -6.50 -14.46
N LYS A 3 10.14 -5.45 -13.62
CA LYS A 3 10.18 -5.57 -12.14
C LYS A 3 8.97 -6.25 -11.52
N PHE A 4 7.78 -6.06 -12.08
CA PHE A 4 6.56 -6.73 -11.60
C PHE A 4 6.71 -8.25 -11.68
N VAL A 5 7.18 -8.74 -12.83
CA VAL A 5 7.38 -10.18 -13.07
C VAL A 5 8.53 -10.72 -12.25
N GLU A 6 9.62 -9.96 -12.11
CA GLU A 6 10.76 -10.34 -11.26
C GLU A 6 10.34 -10.51 -9.79
N TYR A 7 9.61 -9.54 -9.23
CA TYR A 7 9.17 -9.58 -7.83
C TYR A 7 8.11 -10.65 -7.56
N GLU A 8 7.20 -10.88 -8.51
CA GLU A 8 6.23 -11.99 -8.44
C GLU A 8 6.97 -13.33 -8.34
N ARG A 9 7.92 -13.57 -9.26
CA ARG A 9 8.71 -14.81 -9.28
C ARG A 9 9.61 -14.96 -8.06
N ALA A 10 10.09 -13.85 -7.50
CA ALA A 10 10.91 -13.85 -6.29
C ALA A 10 10.08 -14.03 -5.00
N GLY A 11 8.75 -14.05 -5.08
CA GLY A 11 7.89 -14.28 -3.92
C GLY A 11 7.70 -13.05 -3.02
N VAL A 12 7.91 -11.84 -3.54
CA VAL A 12 7.66 -10.62 -2.78
C VAL A 12 6.16 -10.52 -2.50
N LYS A 13 5.78 -10.51 -1.22
CA LYS A 13 4.38 -10.68 -0.79
C LYS A 13 3.47 -9.49 -1.10
N GLU A 14 4.02 -8.28 -1.06
CA GLU A 14 3.32 -7.03 -1.37
C GLU A 14 4.18 -6.17 -2.29
N TYR A 15 3.58 -5.66 -3.36
CA TYR A 15 4.22 -4.78 -4.32
C TYR A 15 3.32 -3.58 -4.61
N TRP A 16 3.80 -2.37 -4.34
CA TRP A 16 3.00 -1.15 -4.47
C TRP A 16 3.59 -0.26 -5.56
N LEU A 17 2.71 0.29 -6.39
CA LEU A 17 3.02 1.31 -7.38
C LEU A 17 2.33 2.60 -6.94
N LEU A 18 3.12 3.60 -6.55
CA LEU A 18 2.63 4.92 -6.16
C LEU A 18 3.12 5.95 -7.17
N ASP A 19 2.19 6.69 -7.76
CA ASP A 19 2.48 7.78 -8.69
C ASP A 19 1.89 9.07 -8.12
N TYR A 20 2.78 9.95 -7.64
CA TYR A 20 2.41 11.20 -7.01
C TYR A 20 1.85 12.22 -8.02
N GLU A 21 2.35 12.26 -9.25
CA GLU A 21 1.88 13.21 -10.26
C GLU A 21 0.46 12.88 -10.74
N ARG A 22 0.12 11.59 -10.77
CA ARG A 22 -1.20 11.10 -11.17
C ARG A 22 -2.14 10.83 -9.99
N GLU A 23 -1.67 11.04 -8.77
CA GLU A 23 -2.39 10.72 -7.53
C GLU A 23 -2.96 9.29 -7.52
N SER A 24 -2.18 8.33 -8.03
CA SER A 24 -2.61 6.93 -8.17
C SER A 24 -1.80 6.00 -7.29
N ALA A 25 -2.48 5.05 -6.66
CA ALA A 25 -1.87 3.98 -5.88
C ALA A 25 -2.46 2.64 -6.29
N GLU A 26 -1.60 1.73 -6.76
CA GLU A 26 -1.95 0.35 -7.04
C GLU A 26 -1.20 -0.57 -6.07
N PHE A 27 -1.95 -1.45 -5.43
CA PHE A 27 -1.42 -2.41 -4.47
C PHE A 27 -1.57 -3.81 -5.04
N TYR A 28 -0.51 -4.61 -5.00
CA TYR A 28 -0.52 -6.00 -5.45
C TYR A 28 -0.12 -6.92 -4.29
N GLU A 29 -0.92 -7.96 -4.08
CA GLU A 29 -0.69 -9.00 -3.08
C GLU A 29 -0.39 -10.33 -3.78
N LEU A 30 0.65 -11.01 -3.32
CA LEU A 30 1.01 -12.32 -3.84
C LEU A 30 0.08 -13.39 -3.27
N GLY A 31 -0.68 -14.05 -4.13
CA GLY A 31 -1.51 -15.17 -3.73
C GLY A 31 -0.72 -16.44 -3.47
N SER A 32 -1.40 -17.43 -2.90
CA SER A 32 -0.84 -18.77 -2.64
C SER A 32 -0.42 -19.52 -3.91
N ASP A 33 -0.92 -19.11 -5.07
CA ASP A 33 -0.54 -19.61 -6.38
C ASP A 33 0.70 -18.93 -6.97
N GLY A 34 1.35 -18.04 -6.20
CA GLY A 34 2.53 -17.30 -6.63
C GLY A 34 2.22 -16.23 -7.68
N ARG A 35 0.97 -15.73 -7.74
CA ARG A 35 0.56 -14.68 -8.67
C ARG A 35 0.05 -13.45 -7.94
N TYR A 36 0.44 -12.29 -8.45
CA TYR A 36 -0.05 -11.02 -7.96
C TYR A 36 -1.52 -10.81 -8.33
N ARG A 37 -2.26 -10.25 -7.38
CA ARG A 37 -3.62 -9.75 -7.56
C ARG A 37 -3.69 -8.34 -7.02
N THR A 38 -4.47 -7.48 -7.67
CA THR A 38 -4.73 -6.13 -7.17
C THR A 38 -5.48 -6.23 -5.85
N ALA A 39 -4.92 -5.64 -4.80
CA ALA A 39 -5.58 -5.50 -3.53
C ALA A 39 -6.62 -4.38 -3.57
N GLN A 40 -7.71 -4.57 -2.84
CA GLN A 40 -8.77 -3.57 -2.72
C GLN A 40 -8.52 -2.71 -1.50
N LEU A 41 -8.82 -1.42 -1.65
CA LEU A 41 -8.94 -0.53 -0.50
C LEU A 41 -10.23 -0.85 0.26
N ASP A 42 -10.28 -0.53 1.55
CA ASP A 42 -11.53 -0.55 2.29
C ASP A 42 -12.49 0.57 1.84
N ALA A 43 -13.69 0.59 2.41
CA ALA A 43 -14.72 1.57 2.07
C ALA A 43 -14.29 3.02 2.32
N ASP A 44 -13.29 3.25 3.17
CA ASP A 44 -12.76 4.56 3.53
C ASP A 44 -11.50 4.93 2.71
N GLY A 45 -11.14 4.13 1.71
CA GLY A 45 -9.94 4.33 0.89
C GLY A 45 -8.64 4.04 1.61
N VAL A 46 -8.66 3.14 2.61
CA VAL A 46 -7.48 2.72 3.37
C VAL A 46 -6.98 1.38 2.85
N TYR A 47 -5.68 1.31 2.59
CA TYR A 47 -4.98 0.06 2.37
C TYR A 47 -4.50 -0.51 3.72
N GLU A 48 -4.70 -1.79 3.97
CA GLU A 48 -4.18 -2.50 5.15
C GLU A 48 -3.19 -3.58 4.69
N SER A 49 -1.93 -3.47 5.16
CA SER A 49 -0.89 -4.45 4.82
C SER A 49 -1.18 -5.81 5.46
N LYS A 50 -1.05 -6.87 4.66
CA LYS A 50 -1.03 -8.27 5.08
C LYS A 50 0.36 -8.75 5.49
N VAL A 51 1.41 -8.02 5.10
CA VAL A 51 2.82 -8.32 5.41
C VAL A 51 3.28 -7.62 6.69
N VAL A 52 2.80 -6.41 6.95
CA VAL A 52 3.13 -5.61 8.14
C VAL A 52 1.88 -5.45 9.01
N PRO A 53 1.68 -6.30 10.03
CA PRO A 53 0.47 -6.28 10.85
C PRO A 53 0.23 -4.92 11.50
N GLY A 54 -0.99 -4.40 11.38
CA GLY A 54 -1.40 -3.12 11.94
C GLY A 54 -0.98 -1.91 11.12
N PHE A 55 -0.24 -2.09 10.01
CA PHE A 55 0.06 -0.99 9.10
C PHE A 55 -1.14 -0.70 8.20
N ARG A 56 -1.66 0.53 8.33
CA ARG A 56 -2.79 1.06 7.57
C ARG A 56 -2.38 2.36 6.90
N LEU A 57 -2.77 2.55 5.65
CA LEU A 57 -2.44 3.72 4.85
C LEU A 57 -3.70 4.25 4.17
N ARG A 58 -4.17 5.42 4.62
CA ARG A 58 -5.21 6.16 3.92
C ARG A 58 -4.61 6.76 2.66
N VAL A 59 -5.01 6.25 1.48
CA VAL A 59 -4.35 6.56 0.21
C VAL A 59 -4.37 8.06 -0.09
N ALA A 60 -5.47 8.73 0.23
CA ALA A 60 -5.63 10.17 0.03
C ALA A 60 -4.59 11.03 0.77
N TRP A 61 -3.88 10.50 1.77
CA TRP A 61 -2.82 11.23 2.46
C TRP A 61 -1.53 11.35 1.66
N LEU A 62 -1.26 10.42 0.75
CA LEU A 62 -0.05 10.42 -0.09
C LEU A 62 0.04 11.66 -1.00
N TRP A 63 -1.11 12.25 -1.33
CA TRP A 63 -1.26 13.31 -2.31
C TRP A 63 -1.35 14.72 -1.69
N GLN A 64 -1.36 14.80 -0.36
CA GLN A 64 -1.44 16.08 0.34
C GLN A 64 -0.06 16.71 0.50
N SER A 65 -0.01 18.04 0.38
CA SER A 65 1.21 18.83 0.59
C SER A 65 0.95 19.98 1.57
N PRO A 66 1.42 19.88 2.83
CA PRO A 66 2.19 18.77 3.41
C PRO A 66 1.32 17.54 3.71
N PRO A 67 1.91 16.33 3.76
CA PRO A 67 1.17 15.14 4.17
C PRO A 67 0.80 15.22 5.66
N PRO A 68 -0.36 14.69 6.07
CA PRO A 68 -0.86 14.72 7.46
C PRO A 68 -0.13 13.70 8.33
N SER A 69 1.16 13.93 8.55
CA SER A 69 2.08 12.96 9.16
C SER A 69 1.76 12.71 10.63
N LEU A 70 1.25 13.71 11.36
CA LEU A 70 0.92 13.56 12.78
C LEU A 70 -0.34 12.70 12.95
N GLU A 71 -1.34 12.89 12.10
CA GLU A 71 -2.55 12.08 12.01
C GLU A 71 -2.21 10.63 11.65
N ALA A 72 -1.29 10.44 10.69
CA ALA A 72 -0.81 9.12 10.33
C ALA A 72 -0.12 8.38 11.49
N LEU A 73 0.75 9.06 12.22
CA LEU A 73 1.41 8.48 13.40
C LEU A 73 0.40 8.12 14.50
N ARG A 74 -0.64 8.94 14.72
CA ARG A 74 -1.74 8.63 15.65
C ARG A 74 -2.55 7.43 15.21
N GLU A 75 -2.91 7.34 13.93
CA GLU A 75 -3.69 6.22 13.39
C GLU A 75 -2.93 4.89 13.51
N LEU A 76 -1.61 4.93 13.27
CA LEU A 76 -0.70 3.81 13.48
C LEU A 76 -0.38 3.56 14.97
N LYS A 77 -0.93 4.35 15.89
CA LYS A 77 -0.73 4.27 17.35
C LYS A 77 0.75 4.37 17.76
N LEU A 78 1.54 5.11 16.99
CA LEU A 78 2.96 5.38 17.27
C LEU A 78 3.12 6.55 18.24
N ILE A 79 2.09 7.39 18.34
CA ILE A 79 1.99 8.50 19.29
C ILE A 79 0.56 8.56 19.87
N PRO A 80 0.37 9.22 21.03
CA PRO A 80 -0.95 9.43 21.63
C PRO A 80 -1.91 10.28 20.79
#